data_AF-A0A7X6RNQ7-F1
#
_entry.id   AF-A0A7X6RNQ7-F1
#
_cell.length_a   1.000
_cell.length_b   1.000
_cell.length_c   1.000
_cell.angle_alpha   90.00
_cell.angle_beta   90.00
_cell.angle_gamma   90.00
#
_symmetry.space_group_name_H-M   'P 1'
#
loop_
_entity.id
_entity.type
_entity.pdbx_description
1 polymer ?
#
loop_
_entity_poly.entity_id
_entity_poly.type
_entity_poly.pdbx_seq_one_letter_code
_entity_poly.pdbx_strand_id
1 'polypeptide(L)'
;MSRAGHPPRQPASSRHPGPGTGDSYDNALAEAFHSLFKAKLVRNHGPWKNLDEVEIAVAEYVDWFNHRRLHGEIGLVPPTEFEDDFYQRGSASTQGEALVPSLQ
;
A
#
# COMPACT_ATOMS: atom_id res chain seq x y z
N MET A 1 -15.89 55.87 31.33
CA MET A 1 -14.54 55.33 30.96
C MET A 1 -14.34 54.10 31.84
N SER A 2 -14.21 52.84 31.43
CA SER A 2 -14.10 52.18 30.13
C SER A 2 -14.60 50.73 30.29
N ARG A 3 -15.18 50.17 29.22
CA ARG A 3 -15.56 48.75 29.09
C ARG A 3 -14.33 47.84 29.25
N ALA A 4 -14.42 46.82 30.09
CA ALA A 4 -13.54 45.64 29.99
C ALA A 4 -14.21 44.65 29.02
N GLY A 5 -13.61 44.48 27.84
CA GLY A 5 -14.08 43.56 26.81
C GLY A 5 -13.86 42.10 27.21
N HIS A 6 -14.88 41.28 27.01
CA HIS A 6 -14.81 39.82 27.08
C HIS A 6 -13.88 39.32 25.95
N PRO A 7 -12.93 38.41 26.21
CA PRO A 7 -12.11 37.87 25.12
C PRO A 7 -12.99 37.01 24.19
N PRO A 8 -12.75 37.05 22.87
CA PRO A 8 -13.48 36.20 21.94
C PRO A 8 -13.15 34.72 22.21
N ARG A 9 -14.19 33.88 22.31
CA ARG A 9 -14.04 32.43 22.27
C ARG A 9 -13.43 32.08 20.91
N GLN A 10 -12.22 31.53 20.92
CA GLN A 10 -11.61 30.96 19.73
C GLN A 10 -12.54 29.86 19.19
N PRO A 11 -12.84 29.82 17.88
CA PRO A 11 -13.57 28.71 17.31
C PRO A 11 -12.74 27.43 17.50
N ALA A 12 -13.42 26.36 17.90
CA ALA A 12 -12.83 25.03 18.04
C ALA A 12 -11.98 24.74 16.79
N SER A 13 -10.68 24.52 17.01
CA SER A 13 -9.74 24.09 15.99
C SER A 13 -10.38 22.94 15.21
N SER A 14 -10.64 23.18 13.93
CA SER A 14 -10.98 22.15 12.96
C SER A 14 -9.97 21.04 13.15
N ARG A 15 -10.43 19.85 13.61
CA ARG A 15 -9.56 18.67 13.72
C ARG A 15 -8.88 18.51 12.37
N HIS A 16 -7.58 18.72 12.36
CA HIS A 16 -6.74 18.23 11.29
C HIS A 16 -7.05 16.73 11.20
N PRO A 17 -7.51 16.20 10.04
CA PRO A 17 -7.42 14.78 9.85
C PRO A 17 -5.93 14.48 9.97
N GLY A 18 -5.54 13.80 11.05
CA GLY A 18 -4.20 13.25 11.18
C GLY A 18 -3.93 12.33 9.99
N PRO A 19 -2.65 12.00 9.72
CA PRO A 19 -2.33 11.03 8.67
C PRO A 19 -3.24 9.81 8.86
N GLY A 20 -4.01 9.49 7.81
CA GLY A 20 -5.03 8.45 7.86
C GLY A 20 -4.41 7.18 8.43
N THR A 21 -4.99 6.68 9.51
CA THR A 21 -4.56 5.42 10.11
C THR A 21 -4.93 4.32 9.12
N GLY A 22 -3.94 3.66 8.51
CA GLY A 22 -4.17 2.42 7.77
C GLY A 22 -4.90 1.43 8.66
N ASP A 23 -5.73 0.56 8.08
CA ASP A 23 -6.47 -0.38 8.90
C ASP A 23 -5.55 -1.49 9.44
N SER A 24 -6.05 -2.28 10.38
CA SER A 24 -5.25 -3.38 10.96
C SER A 24 -4.89 -4.46 9.94
N TYR A 25 -5.62 -4.53 8.82
CA TYR A 25 -5.39 -5.50 7.75
C TYR A 25 -4.16 -5.09 6.92
N ASP A 26 -4.07 -3.80 6.55
CA ASP A 26 -2.89 -3.22 5.90
C ASP A 26 -1.61 -3.43 6.72
N ASN A 27 -1.69 -3.23 8.05
CA ASN A 27 -0.54 -3.46 8.93
C ASN A 27 -0.14 -4.93 8.97
N ALA A 28 -1.11 -5.85 9.07
CA ALA A 28 -0.83 -7.29 9.11
C ALA A 28 -0.16 -7.76 7.80
N LEU A 29 -0.61 -7.25 6.65
CA LEU A 29 -0.01 -7.55 5.35
C LEU A 29 1.44 -7.03 5.27
N ALA A 30 1.67 -5.77 5.68
CA ALA A 30 3.00 -5.18 5.70
C ALA A 30 3.96 -5.95 6.64
N GLU A 31 3.48 -6.36 7.82
CA GLU A 31 4.27 -7.15 8.76
C GLU A 31 4.60 -8.55 8.25
N ALA A 32 3.67 -9.21 7.56
CA ALA A 32 3.90 -10.50 6.92
C ALA A 32 4.97 -10.39 5.83
N PHE A 33 4.87 -9.38 4.97
CA PHE A 33 5.88 -9.08 3.95
C PHE A 33 7.25 -8.83 4.57
N HIS A 34 7.32 -7.94 5.57
CA HIS A 34 8.57 -7.60 6.23
C HIS A 34 9.21 -8.80 6.96
N SER A 35 8.39 -9.67 7.53
CA SER A 35 8.87 -10.91 8.15
C SER A 35 9.49 -11.87 7.14
N LEU A 36 8.86 -12.03 5.97
CA LEU A 36 9.40 -12.84 4.89
C LEU A 36 10.70 -12.27 4.32
N PHE A 37 10.75 -10.95 4.12
CA PHE A 37 11.94 -10.25 3.66
C PHE A 37 13.15 -10.54 4.57
N LYS A 38 12.97 -10.38 5.89
CA LYS A 38 14.04 -10.71 6.85
C LYS A 38 14.43 -12.19 6.82
N ALA A 39 13.45 -13.08 6.71
CA ALA A 39 13.70 -14.52 6.72
C ALA A 39 14.40 -15.03 5.46
N LYS A 40 14.05 -14.51 4.29
CA LYS A 40 14.57 -14.98 3.01
C LYS A 40 15.81 -14.24 2.58
N LEU A 41 15.85 -12.92 2.69
CA LEU A 41 16.97 -12.11 2.22
C LEU A 41 18.03 -11.94 3.32
N VAL A 42 17.67 -11.30 4.43
CA VAL A 42 18.64 -10.88 5.45
C VAL A 42 19.33 -12.06 6.13
N ARG A 43 18.58 -13.11 6.47
CA ARG A 43 19.13 -14.29 7.14
C ARG A 43 19.94 -15.22 6.22
N ASN A 44 19.61 -15.30 4.92
CA ASN A 44 20.19 -16.33 4.05
C ASN A 44 21.23 -15.80 3.05
N HIS A 45 21.31 -14.50 2.79
CA HIS A 45 22.20 -13.94 1.77
C HIS A 45 23.35 -13.07 2.33
N GLY A 46 23.42 -12.88 3.66
CA GLY A 46 24.57 -12.23 4.30
C GLY A 46 25.76 -13.17 4.52
N PRO A 47 26.94 -12.64 4.90
CA PRO A 47 27.24 -11.24 5.21
C PRO A 47 27.50 -10.37 3.98
N TRP A 48 27.14 -9.08 4.07
CA TRP A 48 27.30 -8.08 3.01
C TRP A 48 28.57 -7.26 3.23
N LYS A 49 29.29 -6.93 2.16
CA LYS A 49 30.54 -6.17 2.21
C LYS A 49 30.34 -4.67 2.05
N ASN A 50 29.32 -4.27 1.29
CA ASN A 50 29.01 -2.88 0.99
C ASN A 50 27.52 -2.69 0.69
N LEU A 51 27.11 -1.44 0.45
CA LEU A 51 25.73 -1.09 0.13
C LEU A 51 25.29 -1.68 -1.21
N ASP A 52 26.16 -1.68 -2.23
CA ASP A 52 25.84 -2.18 -3.57
C ASP A 52 25.39 -3.65 -3.55
N GLU A 53 26.06 -4.51 -2.76
CA GLU A 53 25.64 -5.91 -2.62
C GLU A 53 24.24 -6.04 -2.00
N VAL A 54 23.89 -5.14 -1.05
CA VAL A 54 22.54 -5.11 -0.46
C VAL A 54 21.51 -4.62 -1.48
N GLU A 55 21.82 -3.58 -2.25
CA GLU A 55 20.93 -3.04 -3.27
C GLU A 55 20.60 -4.08 -4.35
N ILE A 56 21.61 -4.78 -4.86
CA ILE A 56 21.43 -5.86 -5.82
C ILE A 56 20.54 -6.95 -5.23
N ALA A 57 20.82 -7.40 -4.02
CA ALA A 57 20.06 -8.49 -3.44
C ALA A 57 18.61 -8.10 -3.10
N VAL A 58 18.36 -6.84 -2.74
CA VAL A 58 16.99 -6.31 -2.59
C VAL A 58 16.28 -6.30 -3.95
N ALA A 59 16.94 -5.84 -5.00
CA ALA A 59 16.37 -5.85 -6.36
C ALA A 59 16.03 -7.27 -6.81
N GLU A 60 16.94 -8.24 -6.60
CA GLU A 60 16.70 -9.65 -6.92
C GLU A 60 15.56 -10.25 -6.09
N TYR A 61 15.45 -9.89 -4.81
CA TYR A 61 14.35 -10.33 -3.96
C TYR A 61 13.00 -9.79 -4.45
N VAL A 62 12.93 -8.51 -4.79
CA VAL A 62 11.71 -7.86 -5.29
C VAL A 62 11.30 -8.47 -6.63
N ASP A 63 12.25 -8.66 -7.54
CA ASP A 63 11.99 -9.32 -8.82
C ASP A 63 11.46 -10.75 -8.63
N TRP A 64 12.12 -11.54 -7.76
CA TRP A 64 11.64 -12.89 -7.44
C TRP A 64 10.23 -12.86 -6.84
N PHE A 65 9.98 -11.96 -5.89
CA PHE A 65 8.70 -11.87 -5.20
C PHE A 65 7.56 -11.52 -6.17
N ASN A 66 7.76 -10.52 -7.03
CA ASN A 66 6.70 -10.01 -7.90
C ASN A 66 6.47 -10.88 -9.14
N HIS A 67 7.55 -11.38 -9.76
CA HIS A 67 7.48 -12.00 -11.08
C HIS A 67 7.63 -13.52 -11.07
N ARG A 68 8.11 -14.13 -9.97
CA ARG A 68 8.46 -15.57 -9.94
C ARG A 68 7.86 -16.34 -8.77
N ARG A 69 7.49 -15.67 -7.68
CA ARG A 69 6.95 -16.33 -6.49
C ARG A 69 5.48 -16.68 -6.72
N LEU A 70 5.18 -17.97 -6.80
CA LEU A 70 3.80 -18.46 -6.81
C LEU A 70 3.17 -18.29 -5.44
N HIS A 71 1.99 -17.67 -5.38
CA HIS A 71 1.32 -17.36 -4.12
C HIS A 71 -0.02 -18.09 -4.03
N GLY A 72 -0.14 -19.01 -3.07
CA GLY A 72 -1.30 -19.91 -2.95
C GLY A 72 -2.64 -19.19 -2.75
N GLU A 73 -2.65 -18.12 -1.95
CA GLU A 73 -3.88 -17.34 -1.68
C GLU A 73 -4.46 -16.63 -2.91
N ILE A 74 -3.63 -16.35 -3.91
CA ILE A 74 -4.06 -15.65 -5.15
C ILE A 74 -4.12 -16.60 -6.36
N GLY A 75 -4.18 -17.92 -6.13
CA GLY A 75 -4.39 -18.90 -7.19
C GLY A 75 -3.10 -19.46 -7.82
N LEU A 76 -1.98 -19.45 -7.09
CA LEU A 76 -0.68 -19.97 -7.55
C LEU A 76 -0.13 -19.27 -8.79
N VAL A 77 -0.39 -17.96 -8.91
CA VAL A 77 0.24 -17.08 -9.90
C VAL A 77 1.22 -16.12 -9.21
N PRO A 78 2.17 -15.52 -9.95
CA PRO A 78 2.95 -14.39 -9.46
C PRO A 78 2.06 -13.18 -9.12
N PRO A 79 2.42 -12.37 -8.10
CA PRO A 79 1.69 -11.16 -7.75
C PRO A 79 1.44 -10.20 -8.93
N THR A 80 2.43 -10.00 -9.82
CA THR A 80 2.24 -9.13 -10.99
C THR A 80 1.14 -9.62 -11.91
N GLU A 81 1.06 -10.93 -12.17
CA GLU A 81 -0.01 -11.48 -13.03
C GLU A 81 -1.39 -11.29 -12.39
N PHE A 82 -1.48 -11.48 -11.06
CA PHE A 82 -2.72 -11.26 -10.34
C PHE A 82 -3.17 -9.79 -10.35
N GLU A 83 -2.23 -8.85 -10.18
CA GLU A 83 -2.49 -7.41 -10.25
C GLU A 83 -2.95 -7.02 -11.67
N ASP A 84 -2.26 -7.49 -12.71
CA ASP A 84 -2.63 -7.23 -14.11
C ASP A 84 -4.06 -7.71 -14.40
N ASP A 85 -4.40 -8.93 -13.98
CA ASP A 85 -5.75 -9.49 -14.13
C ASP A 85 -6.80 -8.71 -13.31
N PHE A 86 -6.44 -8.24 -12.11
CA PHE A 86 -7.32 -7.43 -11.28
C PHE A 86 -7.62 -6.08 -11.94
N TYR A 87 -6.60 -5.38 -12.43
CA TYR A 87 -6.78 -4.09 -13.12
C TYR A 87 -7.52 -4.24 -14.45
N GLN A 88 -7.29 -5.30 -15.22
CA GLN A 88 -8.04 -5.57 -16.45
C GLN A 88 -9.55 -5.78 -16.16
N ARG A 89 -9.89 -6.53 -15.09
CA ARG A 89 -11.27 -6.74 -14.66
C ARG A 89 -11.91 -5.48 -14.07
N GLY A 90 -11.16 -4.73 -13.27
CA GLY A 90 -11.60 -3.44 -12.70
C GLY A 90 -11.91 -2.41 -13.80
N SER A 91 -11.05 -2.32 -14.81
CA SER A 91 -11.21 -1.45 -15.98
C SER A 91 -12.45 -1.81 -16.81
N ALA A 92 -12.78 -3.10 -16.91
CA ALA A 92 -14.00 -3.56 -17.58
C ALA A 92 -15.27 -3.26 -16.77
N SER A 93 -15.19 -3.29 -15.43
CA SER A 93 -16.33 -2.99 -14.55
C SER A 93 -16.68 -1.49 -14.46
N THR A 94 -15.73 -0.59 -14.75
CA THR A 94 -15.99 0.86 -14.85
C THR A 94 -16.69 1.27 -16.16
N GLN A 95 -16.68 0.42 -17.20
CA GLN A 95 -17.33 0.71 -18.49
C GLN A 95 -18.83 0.36 -18.52
N GLY A 96 -19.37 -0.30 -17.49
CA GLY A 96 -20.79 -0.72 -17.43
C GLY A 96 -21.76 0.28 -16.81
N GLU A 97 -21.28 1.27 -16.05
CA GLU A 97 -22.12 2.26 -15.33
C GLU A 97 -22.34 3.54 -16.17
N ALA A 98 -21.63 3.72 -17.29
CA ALA A 98 -21.65 4.96 -18.08
C ALA A 98 -22.64 4.96 -19.26
N LEU A 99 -23.66 4.11 -19.25
CA LEU A 99 -24.70 4.07 -20.30
C LEU A 99 -26.11 3.96 -19.71
N VAL A 100 -26.55 4.99 -18.99
CA VAL A 100 -27.98 5.33 -18.90
C VAL A 100 -28.27 6.48 -19.87
N PRO A 101 -28.78 6.23 -21.09
CA PRO A 101 -29.28 7.29 -21.94
C PRO A 101 -30.68 7.68 -21.44
N SER A 102 -30.78 8.73 -20.63
CA SER A 102 -32.08 9.36 -20.36
C SER A 102 -32.40 10.36 -21.46
N LEU A 103 -33.43 9.96 -22.21
CA LEU A 103 -34.12 10.64 -23.30
C LEU A 103 -34.63 12.04 -22.96
N GLN A 104 -34.79 12.81 -24.04
CA GLN A 104 -35.51 14.08 -24.19
C GLN A 104 -36.81 14.20 -23.39
#